data_AF-A0A366MMC7-F1
#
_entry.id   AF-A0A366MMC7-F1
#
_cell.length_a   1.000
_cell.length_b   1.000
_cell.length_c   1.000
_cell.angle_alpha   90.00
_cell.angle_beta   90.00
_cell.angle_gamma   90.00
#
_symmetry.space_group_name_H-M   'P 1'
#
loop_
_entity.id
_entity.type
_entity.pdbx_description
1 polymer ?
#
loop_
_entity_poly.entity_id
_entity_poly.type
_entity_poly.pdbx_seq_one_letter_code
_entity_poly.pdbx_strand_id
1 'polypeptide(L)'
;MAKNTMTFTDNRNGKTYEYNIVDGTRGPSVVDISSFYKDSGMFTYDPGYTSTASCESKITFIDGENSELRYRGYDIADLAGKHSFLDVAHLLMNARLPSEQESKDFDLEIRHRSFLNEGIIRLFDALPDGAHPMATMGAATMALAAFYKDHLHLEDEDAFKTMRRRILAKMPTIAAMAYRNSIGTPLIYPDVNRYFTENFLYMLRAYPGGRMKYLGNGKNDEITQIEVDALDAILTLHADHEQNASTTTVRNVGSTEAHPYVAIASGISALWGSAHGGANEKVMDQLKLIGDIKNVPSYIAKAKDKNDPFRLMGFGHRVYKNRDPRAETLKSLQDQLREKLNLDSKLLDIAAAVEDAALSDDYFKERGLYPNIDFYSGVILTALKIPVEMFTPIFVIGRTPGWLAQWSELKQDPKHKIARPRQLYTGN
;
A
#
# COMPACT_ATOMS: atom_id res chain seq x y z
N MET A 1 -22.87 10.01 37.45
CA MET A 1 -21.84 9.44 36.57
C MET A 1 -20.67 10.41 36.53
N ALA A 2 -19.43 9.92 36.47
CA ALA A 2 -18.27 10.78 36.27
C ALA A 2 -18.40 11.52 34.91
N LYS A 3 -17.84 12.74 34.80
CA LYS A 3 -17.78 13.47 33.53
C LYS A 3 -16.88 12.71 32.55
N ASN A 4 -17.28 12.61 31.28
CA ASN A 4 -16.46 12.01 30.21
C ASN A 4 -15.48 13.03 29.63
N THR A 5 -14.59 13.53 30.48
CA THR A 5 -13.68 14.64 30.16
C THR A 5 -12.27 14.36 30.67
N MET A 6 -11.28 15.00 30.06
CA MET A 6 -9.90 15.04 30.54
C MET A 6 -9.51 16.47 30.91
N THR A 7 -8.88 16.64 32.08
CA THR A 7 -8.44 17.95 32.58
C THR A 7 -6.93 18.11 32.43
N PHE A 8 -6.51 19.17 31.75
CA PHE A 8 -5.11 19.61 31.66
C PHE A 8 -4.90 20.75 32.65
N THR A 9 -3.84 20.68 33.46
CA THR A 9 -3.48 21.75 34.41
C THR A 9 -2.16 22.38 33.98
N ASP A 10 -2.15 23.69 33.76
CA ASP A 10 -0.91 24.44 33.63
C ASP A 10 -0.32 24.68 35.02
N ASN A 11 0.62 23.83 35.44
CA ASN A 11 1.23 23.89 36.77
C ASN A 11 1.98 25.20 37.06
N ARG A 12 2.25 26.06 36.05
CA ARG A 12 2.90 27.36 36.25
C ARG A 12 1.96 28.39 36.87
N ASN A 13 0.65 28.28 36.61
CA ASN A 13 -0.36 29.24 37.05
C ASN A 13 -1.59 28.59 37.71
N GLY A 14 -1.66 27.25 37.75
CA GLY A 14 -2.77 26.49 38.33
C GLY A 14 -4.06 26.49 37.51
N LYS A 15 -4.08 27.08 36.31
CA LYS A 15 -5.27 27.12 35.46
C LYS A 15 -5.54 25.75 34.86
N THR A 16 -6.81 25.34 34.90
CA THR A 16 -7.27 24.06 34.36
C THR A 16 -8.09 24.24 33.08
N TYR A 17 -8.01 23.24 32.21
CA TYR A 17 -8.72 23.18 30.93
C TYR A 17 -9.37 21.80 30.81
N GLU A 18 -10.67 21.75 30.62
CA GLU A 18 -11.46 20.51 30.52
C GLU A 18 -11.83 20.27 29.06
N TYR A 19 -11.46 19.11 28.52
CA TYR A 19 -11.73 18.68 27.14
C TYR A 19 -12.56 17.41 27.12
N ASN A 20 -13.43 17.27 26.12
CA ASN A 20 -14.26 16.08 25.98
C ASN A 20 -13.41 14.87 25.53
N ILE A 21 -13.74 13.71 26.10
CA ILE A 21 -13.28 12.42 25.58
C ILE A 21 -14.31 11.96 24.54
N VAL A 22 -13.81 11.56 23.37
CA VAL A 22 -14.61 11.04 22.25
C VAL A 22 -14.27 9.57 22.05
N ASP A 23 -15.29 8.74 22.05
CA ASP A 23 -15.16 7.30 21.90
C ASP A 23 -15.39 6.88 20.45
N GLY A 24 -14.53 6.00 19.93
CA GLY A 24 -14.75 5.32 18.67
C GLY A 24 -15.61 4.07 18.84
N THR A 25 -16.09 3.49 17.74
CA THR A 25 -16.72 2.17 17.76
C THR A 25 -15.72 1.06 18.14
N ARG A 26 -14.44 1.26 17.81
CA ARG A 26 -13.30 0.41 18.13
C ARG A 26 -12.05 1.27 18.36
N GLY A 27 -11.08 0.73 19.08
CA GLY A 27 -9.82 1.40 19.38
C GLY A 27 -9.88 2.32 20.61
N PRO A 28 -8.80 3.05 20.90
CA PRO A 28 -8.73 3.92 22.05
C PRO A 28 -9.63 5.16 21.91
N SER A 29 -10.13 5.68 23.03
CA SER A 29 -10.77 6.99 23.09
C SER A 29 -9.75 8.10 22.79
N VAL A 30 -10.23 9.22 22.24
CA VAL A 30 -9.41 10.40 21.93
C VAL A 30 -9.87 11.60 22.74
N VAL A 31 -8.96 12.56 22.97
CA VAL A 31 -9.29 13.83 23.63
C VAL A 31 -9.44 14.91 22.57
N ASP A 32 -10.61 15.56 22.50
CA ASP A 32 -10.84 16.65 21.55
C ASP A 32 -10.16 17.93 22.03
N ILE A 33 -8.98 18.18 21.47
CA ILE A 33 -8.16 19.37 21.74
C ILE A 33 -8.34 20.47 20.69
N SER A 34 -9.42 20.46 19.90
CA SER A 34 -9.63 21.42 18.81
C SER A 34 -9.72 22.88 19.27
N SER A 35 -10.17 23.13 20.51
CA SER A 35 -10.17 24.47 21.12
C SER A 35 -8.92 24.79 21.94
N PHE A 36 -7.96 23.87 22.07
CA PHE A 36 -6.83 23.99 23.00
C PHE A 36 -6.06 25.31 22.86
N TYR A 37 -5.75 25.74 21.64
CA TYR A 37 -5.07 27.01 21.41
C TYR A 37 -5.93 28.22 21.80
N LYS A 38 -7.23 28.20 21.48
CA LYS A 38 -8.16 29.28 21.84
C LYS A 38 -8.26 29.43 23.36
N ASP A 39 -8.26 28.32 24.09
CA ASP A 39 -8.47 28.31 25.53
C ASP A 39 -7.18 28.63 26.31
N SER A 40 -6.05 28.06 25.86
CA SER A 40 -4.77 28.06 26.59
C SER A 40 -3.71 28.99 26.02
N GLY A 41 -3.81 29.38 24.74
CA GLY A 41 -2.74 30.08 24.01
C GLY A 41 -1.55 29.18 23.64
N MET A 42 -1.64 27.86 23.85
CA MET A 42 -0.58 26.89 23.60
C MET A 42 -0.95 25.93 22.46
N PHE A 43 0.06 25.25 21.92
CA PHE A 43 -0.12 24.10 21.02
C PHE A 43 0.42 22.84 21.68
N THR A 44 -0.10 21.69 21.28
CA THR A 44 0.56 20.41 21.54
C THR A 44 1.80 20.28 20.65
N TYR A 45 2.75 19.44 21.08
CA TYR A 45 3.96 19.14 20.34
C TYR A 45 4.12 17.62 20.26
N ASP A 46 3.83 17.06 19.09
CA ASP A 46 3.89 15.62 18.81
C ASP A 46 4.58 15.37 17.46
N PRO A 47 5.92 15.46 17.41
CA PRO A 47 6.67 15.18 16.19
C PRO A 47 6.37 13.79 15.64
N GLY A 48 5.85 13.73 14.42
CA GLY A 48 5.52 12.48 13.74
C GLY A 48 4.13 11.92 14.06
N TYR A 49 3.26 12.68 14.74
CA TYR A 49 1.86 12.32 15.00
C TYR A 49 1.70 11.00 15.76
N THR A 50 2.59 10.74 16.73
CA THR A 50 2.62 9.46 17.45
C THR A 50 1.44 9.28 18.40
N SER A 51 0.85 10.38 18.86
CA SER A 51 -0.28 10.42 19.80
C SER A 51 -1.43 11.28 19.27
N THR A 52 -1.45 11.58 17.97
CA THR A 52 -2.42 12.50 17.35
C THR A 52 -3.31 11.77 16.35
N ALA A 53 -4.58 11.61 16.68
CA ALA A 53 -5.60 11.17 15.72
C ALA A 53 -6.03 12.36 14.84
N SER A 54 -5.68 12.32 13.55
CA SER A 54 -5.91 13.46 12.63
C SER A 54 -7.28 13.48 11.96
N CYS A 55 -8.04 12.39 12.02
CA CYS A 55 -9.35 12.27 11.38
C CYS A 55 -10.23 11.19 12.03
N GLU A 56 -11.54 11.34 11.89
CA GLU A 56 -12.49 10.22 12.01
C GLU A 56 -12.43 9.39 10.71
N SER A 57 -12.50 8.05 10.81
CA SER A 57 -12.58 7.19 9.64
C SER A 57 -13.40 5.92 9.89
N LYS A 58 -14.05 5.43 8.84
CA LYS A 58 -14.86 4.20 8.84
C LYS A 58 -14.33 3.17 7.83
N ILE A 59 -13.11 3.36 7.31
CA ILE A 59 -12.57 2.57 6.20
C ILE A 59 -11.87 1.32 6.72
N THR A 60 -10.86 1.51 7.55
CA THR A 60 -9.99 0.44 8.03
C THR A 60 -9.78 0.63 9.53
N PHE A 61 -9.75 -0.49 10.24
CA PHE A 61 -9.41 -0.52 11.65
C PHE A 61 -8.22 -1.46 11.87
N ILE A 62 -7.29 -1.05 12.74
CA ILE A 62 -6.14 -1.85 13.13
C ILE A 62 -6.08 -1.91 14.65
N ASP A 63 -5.90 -3.13 15.18
CA ASP A 63 -5.47 -3.35 16.55
C ASP A 63 -4.08 -4.03 16.53
N GLY A 64 -3.06 -3.23 16.82
CA GLY A 64 -1.67 -3.68 16.82
C GLY A 64 -1.33 -4.69 17.93
N GLU A 65 -2.05 -4.66 19.05
CA GLU A 65 -1.84 -5.58 20.17
C GLU A 65 -2.44 -6.94 19.82
N ASN A 66 -3.67 -6.93 19.31
CA ASN A 66 -4.43 -8.13 19.01
C ASN A 66 -4.21 -8.67 17.59
N SER A 67 -3.30 -8.07 16.82
CA SER A 67 -2.99 -8.46 15.44
C SER A 67 -4.24 -8.46 14.54
N GLU A 68 -5.10 -7.46 14.70
CA GLU A 68 -6.36 -7.34 13.96
C GLU A 68 -6.21 -6.31 12.84
N LEU A 69 -6.66 -6.68 11.63
CA LEU A 69 -6.81 -5.75 10.50
C LEU A 69 -8.18 -5.97 9.89
N ARG A 70 -8.97 -4.90 9.82
CA ARG A 70 -10.31 -4.94 9.24
C ARG A 70 -10.52 -3.91 8.14
N TYR A 71 -11.09 -4.33 7.02
CA TYR A 71 -11.61 -3.43 6.00
C TYR A 71 -13.13 -3.38 6.09
N ARG A 72 -13.68 -2.20 6.39
CA ARG A 72 -15.14 -1.98 6.54
C ARG A 72 -15.80 -3.00 7.49
N GLY A 73 -15.07 -3.41 8.53
CA GLY A 73 -15.52 -4.38 9.54
C GLY A 73 -15.22 -5.85 9.21
N TYR A 74 -14.88 -6.20 7.97
CA TYR A 74 -14.47 -7.54 7.57
C TYR A 74 -13.03 -7.80 8.00
N ASP A 75 -12.76 -8.97 8.58
CA ASP A 75 -11.40 -9.41 8.88
C ASP A 75 -10.61 -9.58 7.57
N ILE A 76 -9.33 -9.20 7.57
CA ILE A 76 -8.48 -9.34 6.38
C ILE A 76 -8.37 -10.81 5.93
N ALA A 77 -8.38 -11.77 6.85
CA ALA A 77 -8.33 -13.20 6.55
C ALA A 77 -9.63 -13.72 5.90
N ASP A 78 -10.72 -12.95 5.98
CA ASP A 78 -11.98 -13.24 5.28
C ASP A 78 -12.06 -12.63 3.89
N LEU A 79 -11.10 -11.79 3.53
CA LEU A 79 -11.03 -11.15 2.22
C LEU A 79 -9.94 -11.77 1.34
N ALA A 80 -8.71 -11.83 1.84
CA ALA A 80 -7.55 -12.26 1.06
C ALA A 80 -7.68 -13.74 0.64
N GLY A 81 -7.65 -14.00 -0.67
CA GLY A 81 -7.78 -15.34 -1.25
C GLY A 81 -9.20 -15.90 -1.27
N LYS A 82 -10.20 -15.15 -0.77
CA LYS A 82 -11.63 -15.53 -0.79
C LYS A 82 -12.47 -14.63 -1.70
N HIS A 83 -12.01 -13.39 -1.89
CA HIS A 83 -12.60 -12.40 -2.78
C HIS A 83 -11.56 -11.91 -3.78
N SER A 84 -12.01 -11.45 -4.95
CA SER A 84 -11.12 -10.80 -5.89
C SER A 84 -10.66 -9.43 -5.36
N PHE A 85 -9.50 -8.96 -5.78
CA PHE A 85 -8.99 -7.64 -5.43
C PHE A 85 -9.97 -6.54 -5.83
N LEU A 86 -10.65 -6.69 -6.97
CA LEU A 86 -11.67 -5.73 -7.39
C LEU A 86 -12.91 -5.73 -6.48
N ASP A 87 -13.31 -6.87 -5.93
CA ASP A 87 -14.39 -6.91 -4.94
C ASP A 87 -13.98 -6.20 -3.64
N VAL A 88 -12.72 -6.36 -3.22
CA VAL A 88 -12.16 -5.66 -2.05
C VAL A 88 -12.02 -4.16 -2.33
N ALA A 89 -11.60 -3.78 -3.53
CA ALA A 89 -11.55 -2.38 -3.96
C ALA A 89 -12.96 -1.76 -3.95
N HIS A 90 -13.97 -2.50 -4.43
CA HIS A 90 -15.37 -2.12 -4.36
C HIS A 90 -15.82 -1.96 -2.90
N LEU A 91 -15.49 -2.91 -2.01
CA LEU A 91 -15.76 -2.83 -0.57
C LEU A 91 -15.20 -1.54 0.03
N LEU A 92 -13.93 -1.24 -0.19
CA LEU A 92 -13.29 -0.04 0.37
C LEU A 92 -13.96 1.24 -0.14
N MET A 93 -14.24 1.33 -1.44
CA MET A 93 -14.79 2.53 -2.08
C MET A 93 -16.30 2.73 -1.85
N ASN A 94 -17.06 1.66 -1.60
CA ASN A 94 -18.53 1.70 -1.51
C ASN A 94 -19.08 1.19 -0.16
N ALA A 95 -18.20 0.85 0.78
CA ALA A 95 -18.53 0.37 2.13
C ALA A 95 -19.31 -0.96 2.22
N ARG A 96 -19.44 -1.70 1.12
CA ARG A 96 -20.01 -3.05 1.08
C ARG A 96 -19.41 -3.89 -0.04
N LEU A 97 -19.40 -5.20 0.15
CA LEU A 97 -19.06 -6.15 -0.92
C LEU A 97 -20.08 -6.02 -2.07
N PRO A 98 -19.65 -6.21 -3.33
CA PRO A 98 -20.55 -6.25 -4.46
C PRO A 98 -21.37 -7.54 -4.46
N SER A 99 -22.58 -7.49 -5.03
CA SER A 99 -23.25 -8.70 -5.51
C SER A 99 -22.51 -9.30 -6.71
N GLU A 100 -22.84 -10.54 -7.09
CA GLU A 100 -22.19 -11.21 -8.22
C GLU A 100 -22.29 -10.41 -9.53
N GLN A 101 -23.46 -9.82 -9.81
CA GLN A 101 -23.64 -8.99 -11.00
C GLN A 101 -22.82 -7.70 -10.92
N GLU A 102 -22.82 -7.02 -9.78
CA GLU A 102 -22.03 -5.81 -9.56
C GLU A 102 -20.52 -6.08 -9.69
N SER A 103 -20.04 -7.24 -9.25
CA SER A 103 -18.65 -7.68 -9.40
C SER A 103 -18.27 -7.78 -10.88
N LYS A 104 -19.08 -8.47 -11.69
CA LYS A 104 -18.88 -8.63 -13.14
C LYS A 104 -18.92 -7.29 -13.87
N ASP A 105 -19.91 -6.44 -13.56
CA ASP A 105 -20.07 -5.13 -14.19
C ASP A 105 -18.92 -4.18 -13.82
N PHE A 106 -18.48 -4.22 -12.55
CA PHE A 106 -17.37 -3.43 -12.07
C PHE A 106 -16.06 -3.84 -12.74
N ASP A 107 -15.74 -5.13 -12.82
CA ASP A 107 -14.57 -5.62 -13.54
C ASP A 107 -14.60 -5.23 -15.02
N LEU A 108 -15.74 -5.42 -15.70
CA LEU A 108 -15.89 -5.05 -17.10
C LEU A 108 -15.66 -3.54 -17.31
N GLU A 109 -16.20 -2.70 -16.45
CA GLU A 109 -16.00 -1.25 -16.50
C GLU A 109 -14.51 -0.89 -16.30
N ILE A 110 -13.86 -1.49 -15.31
CA ILE A 110 -12.45 -1.22 -15.01
C ILE A 110 -11.56 -1.63 -16.21
N ARG A 111 -11.82 -2.77 -16.85
CA ARG A 111 -11.11 -3.21 -18.07
C ARG A 111 -11.23 -2.18 -19.19
N HIS A 112 -12.42 -1.66 -19.46
CA HIS A 112 -12.64 -0.65 -20.52
C HIS A 112 -12.01 0.71 -20.20
N ARG A 113 -11.75 1.03 -18.93
CA ARG A 113 -11.15 2.31 -18.51
C ARG A 113 -9.62 2.26 -18.39
N SER A 114 -9.01 1.10 -18.59
CA SER A 114 -7.58 0.84 -18.37
C SER A 114 -6.65 1.55 -19.37
N PHE A 115 -7.12 1.87 -20.57
CA PHE A 115 -6.34 2.53 -21.62
C PHE A 115 -5.89 3.94 -21.21
N LEU A 116 -4.66 4.31 -21.54
CA LEU A 116 -4.16 5.68 -21.37
C LEU A 116 -4.41 6.50 -22.64
N ASN A 117 -4.52 7.82 -22.50
CA ASN A 117 -4.47 8.70 -23.66
C ASN A 117 -3.08 8.59 -24.30
N GLU A 118 -3.00 8.54 -25.63
CA GLU A 118 -1.73 8.46 -26.38
C GLU A 118 -0.75 9.59 -26.05
N GLY A 119 -1.25 10.77 -25.66
CA GLY A 119 -0.41 11.86 -25.16
C GLY A 119 0.29 11.56 -23.84
N ILE A 120 -0.33 10.77 -22.96
CA ILE A 120 0.31 10.27 -21.73
C ILE A 120 1.33 9.19 -22.07
N ILE A 121 1.03 8.33 -23.04
CA ILE A 121 1.96 7.27 -23.46
C ILE A 121 3.28 7.87 -23.97
N ARG A 122 3.22 8.98 -24.72
CA ARG A 122 4.42 9.72 -25.16
C ARG A 122 5.25 10.32 -24.02
N LEU A 123 4.71 10.45 -22.81
CA LEU A 123 5.50 10.89 -21.65
C LEU A 123 6.58 9.86 -21.29
N PHE A 124 6.30 8.57 -21.48
CA PHE A 124 7.26 7.51 -21.19
C PHE A 124 8.48 7.60 -22.11
N ASP A 125 8.30 7.97 -23.39
CA ASP A 125 9.39 8.18 -24.35
C ASP A 125 10.35 9.32 -23.95
N ALA A 126 9.88 10.28 -23.14
CA ALA A 126 10.68 11.40 -22.66
C ALA A 126 11.53 11.06 -21.42
N LEU A 127 11.27 9.90 -20.79
CA LEU A 127 11.99 9.42 -19.61
C LEU A 127 13.12 8.48 -20.05
N PRO A 128 14.26 8.49 -19.35
CA PRO A 128 15.39 7.65 -19.74
C PRO A 128 15.11 6.18 -19.47
N ASP A 129 15.65 5.31 -20.33
CA ASP A 129 15.82 3.89 -20.00
C ASP A 129 16.55 3.76 -18.66
N GLY A 130 16.17 2.77 -17.85
CA GLY A 130 16.69 2.58 -16.50
C GLY A 130 16.11 3.50 -15.43
N ALA A 131 15.18 4.41 -15.77
CA ALA A 131 14.43 5.16 -14.76
C ALA A 131 13.68 4.21 -13.82
N HIS A 132 13.75 4.47 -12.51
CA HIS A 132 13.05 3.63 -11.54
C HIS A 132 11.53 3.66 -11.78
N PRO A 133 10.83 2.52 -11.86
CA PRO A 133 9.40 2.47 -12.17
C PRO A 133 8.52 3.38 -11.30
N MET A 134 8.83 3.50 -10.00
CA MET A 134 8.12 4.44 -9.10
C MET A 134 8.20 5.91 -9.53
N ALA A 135 9.35 6.37 -10.05
CA ALA A 135 9.49 7.76 -10.52
C ALA A 135 8.61 8.00 -11.75
N THR A 136 8.70 7.11 -12.74
CA THR A 136 7.92 7.13 -13.97
C THR A 136 6.42 7.02 -13.67
N MET A 137 6.04 6.11 -12.78
CA MET A 137 4.65 5.91 -12.34
C MET A 137 4.10 7.18 -11.67
N GLY A 138 4.82 7.79 -10.74
CA GLY A 138 4.41 9.04 -10.09
C GLY A 138 4.22 10.19 -11.09
N ALA A 139 5.14 10.35 -12.04
CA ALA A 139 5.05 11.38 -13.09
C ALA A 139 3.84 11.16 -14.01
N ALA A 140 3.63 9.94 -14.50
CA ALA A 140 2.50 9.60 -15.36
C ALA A 140 1.16 9.75 -14.62
N THR A 141 1.09 9.36 -13.34
CA THR A 141 -0.11 9.55 -12.53
C THR A 141 -0.41 11.04 -12.33
N MET A 142 0.60 11.88 -12.05
CA MET A 142 0.41 13.32 -11.94
C MET A 142 -0.06 13.94 -13.26
N ALA A 143 0.50 13.50 -14.40
CA ALA A 143 0.15 13.99 -15.72
C ALA A 143 -1.34 13.79 -16.05
N LEU A 144 -2.01 12.77 -15.49
CA LEU A 144 -3.45 12.55 -15.66
C LEU A 144 -4.30 13.79 -15.30
N ALA A 145 -3.84 14.64 -14.39
CA ALA A 145 -4.53 15.90 -14.05
C ALA A 145 -4.66 16.85 -15.25
N ALA A 146 -3.71 16.86 -16.18
CA ALA A 146 -3.78 17.67 -17.40
C ALA A 146 -4.82 17.14 -18.39
N PHE A 147 -5.01 15.81 -18.45
CA PHE A 147 -5.94 15.16 -19.38
C PHE A 147 -7.36 15.07 -18.85
N TYR A 148 -7.53 15.13 -17.53
CA TYR A 148 -8.81 15.02 -16.84
C TYR A 148 -9.10 16.26 -15.99
N LYS A 149 -8.75 17.44 -16.49
CA LYS A 149 -8.85 18.74 -15.80
C LYS A 149 -10.22 19.01 -15.15
N ASP A 150 -11.29 18.50 -15.76
CA ASP A 150 -12.67 18.70 -15.29
C ASP A 150 -13.00 17.88 -14.03
N HIS A 151 -12.08 17.01 -13.57
CA HIS A 151 -12.23 16.24 -12.34
C HIS A 151 -11.84 17.01 -11.07
N LEU A 152 -11.41 18.27 -11.17
CA LEU A 152 -11.10 19.10 -10.00
C LEU A 152 -12.36 19.54 -9.24
N HIS A 153 -13.45 19.84 -9.97
CA HIS A 153 -14.70 20.34 -9.42
C HIS A 153 -15.84 19.41 -9.83
N LEU A 154 -16.00 18.31 -9.09
CA LEU A 154 -17.03 17.31 -9.34
C LEU A 154 -18.21 17.55 -8.39
N GLU A 155 -19.30 18.07 -8.92
CA GLU A 155 -20.57 18.22 -8.18
C GLU A 155 -21.50 17.01 -8.41
N ASP A 156 -21.31 16.28 -9.51
CA ASP A 156 -22.10 15.12 -9.88
C ASP A 156 -21.53 13.82 -9.28
N GLU A 157 -22.41 13.01 -8.68
CA GLU A 157 -22.03 11.77 -8.00
C GLU A 157 -21.50 10.72 -9.00
N ASP A 158 -22.05 10.64 -10.20
CA ASP A 158 -21.63 9.69 -11.22
C ASP A 158 -20.28 10.06 -11.84
N ALA A 159 -20.01 11.35 -12.02
CA ALA A 159 -18.71 11.86 -12.40
C ALA A 159 -17.66 11.60 -11.30
N PHE A 160 -18.03 11.75 -10.02
CA PHE A 160 -17.18 11.38 -8.88
C PHE A 160 -16.84 9.89 -8.86
N LYS A 161 -17.84 9.02 -9.03
CA LYS A 161 -17.63 7.55 -9.16
C LYS A 161 -16.74 7.24 -10.37
N THR A 162 -17.00 7.84 -11.51
CA THR A 162 -16.23 7.65 -12.75
C THR A 162 -14.77 8.03 -12.57
N MET A 163 -14.49 9.15 -11.90
CA MET A 163 -13.13 9.60 -11.60
C MET A 163 -12.38 8.56 -10.75
N ARG A 164 -12.99 8.06 -9.67
CA ARG A 164 -12.37 7.04 -8.80
C ARG A 164 -12.07 5.75 -9.56
N ARG A 165 -13.05 5.25 -10.31
CA ARG A 165 -12.91 4.04 -11.15
C ARG A 165 -11.82 4.21 -12.19
N ARG A 166 -11.68 5.41 -12.77
CA ARG A 166 -10.62 5.73 -13.74
C ARG A 166 -9.22 5.73 -13.13
N ILE A 167 -9.06 6.23 -11.90
CA ILE A 167 -7.77 6.15 -11.19
C ILE A 167 -7.40 4.69 -10.95
N LEU A 168 -8.33 3.90 -10.41
CA LEU A 168 -8.12 2.48 -10.15
C LEU A 168 -7.75 1.71 -11.44
N ALA A 169 -8.50 1.92 -12.52
CA ALA A 169 -8.31 1.22 -13.78
C ALA A 169 -6.96 1.51 -14.47
N LYS A 170 -6.44 2.72 -14.32
CA LYS A 170 -5.22 3.14 -15.01
C LYS A 170 -3.94 2.75 -14.27
N MET A 171 -4.03 2.48 -12.97
CA MET A 171 -2.85 2.25 -12.14
C MET A 171 -2.03 1.03 -12.61
N PRO A 172 -2.62 -0.13 -12.94
CA PRO A 172 -1.87 -1.27 -13.47
C PRO A 172 -1.23 -0.97 -14.83
N THR A 173 -1.93 -0.26 -15.71
CA THR A 173 -1.41 0.12 -17.03
C THR A 173 -0.19 1.02 -16.88
N ILE A 174 -0.26 2.05 -16.02
CA ILE A 174 0.86 2.96 -15.76
C ILE A 174 2.04 2.19 -15.16
N ALA A 175 1.80 1.32 -14.18
CA ALA A 175 2.84 0.53 -13.53
C ALA A 175 3.54 -0.41 -14.52
N ALA A 176 2.78 -1.11 -15.36
CA ALA A 176 3.35 -2.00 -16.37
C ALA A 176 4.13 -1.22 -17.45
N MET A 177 3.61 -0.08 -17.91
CA MET A 177 4.32 0.78 -18.85
C MET A 177 5.60 1.37 -18.24
N ALA A 178 5.58 1.74 -16.96
CA ALA A 178 6.74 2.24 -16.24
C ALA A 178 7.87 1.19 -16.17
N TYR A 179 7.53 -0.07 -15.88
CA TYR A 179 8.49 -1.17 -15.94
C TYR A 179 9.07 -1.37 -17.35
N ARG A 180 8.21 -1.42 -18.35
CA ARG A 180 8.67 -1.72 -19.72
C ARG A 180 9.56 -0.61 -20.27
N ASN A 181 9.23 0.64 -19.94
CA ASN A 181 10.09 1.79 -20.19
C ASN A 181 11.42 1.69 -19.43
N SER A 182 11.44 1.27 -18.16
CA SER A 182 12.69 1.14 -17.40
C SER A 182 13.66 0.13 -18.00
N ILE A 183 13.19 -0.86 -18.76
CA ILE A 183 14.03 -1.84 -19.45
C ILE A 183 14.14 -1.61 -20.97
N GLY A 184 13.67 -0.47 -21.49
CA GLY A 184 13.78 -0.12 -22.91
C GLY A 184 13.00 -1.04 -23.86
N THR A 185 11.90 -1.64 -23.39
CA THR A 185 11.09 -2.58 -24.19
C THR A 185 9.77 -1.95 -24.67
N PRO A 186 9.21 -2.39 -25.81
CA PRO A 186 7.95 -1.85 -26.31
C PRO A 186 6.82 -2.04 -25.30
N LEU A 187 5.98 -1.02 -25.13
CA LEU A 187 4.81 -1.06 -24.24
C LEU A 187 3.77 -2.09 -24.71
N ILE A 188 3.01 -2.65 -23.78
CA ILE A 188 1.89 -3.56 -24.05
C ILE A 188 0.60 -2.88 -23.60
N TYR A 189 -0.36 -2.80 -24.51
CA TYR A 189 -1.69 -2.28 -24.19
C TYR A 189 -2.48 -3.29 -23.35
N PRO A 190 -3.41 -2.79 -22.50
CA PRO A 190 -4.39 -3.65 -21.83
C PRO A 190 -5.17 -4.52 -22.82
N ASP A 191 -5.45 -5.77 -22.43
CA ASP A 191 -6.38 -6.67 -23.12
C ASP A 191 -7.70 -6.72 -22.35
N VAL A 192 -8.76 -6.20 -22.96
CA VAL A 192 -10.10 -6.15 -22.34
C VAL A 192 -10.72 -7.52 -22.15
N ASN A 193 -10.17 -8.60 -22.71
CA ASN A 193 -10.67 -9.96 -22.48
C ASN A 193 -10.08 -10.61 -21.23
N ARG A 194 -9.04 -10.00 -20.63
CA ARG A 194 -8.37 -10.52 -19.43
C ARG A 194 -8.86 -9.80 -18.19
N TYR A 195 -9.09 -10.54 -17.12
CA TYR A 195 -9.49 -9.99 -15.83
C TYR A 195 -8.38 -9.09 -15.24
N PHE A 196 -8.73 -8.20 -14.31
CA PHE A 196 -7.83 -7.15 -13.80
C PHE A 196 -6.39 -7.62 -13.49
N THR A 197 -6.25 -8.63 -12.64
CA THR A 197 -4.94 -9.12 -12.16
C THR A 197 -4.17 -9.87 -13.24
N GLU A 198 -4.88 -10.69 -14.04
CA GLU A 198 -4.32 -11.38 -15.20
C GLU A 198 -3.81 -10.40 -16.26
N ASN A 199 -4.59 -9.36 -16.55
CA ASN A 199 -4.24 -8.34 -17.52
C ASN A 199 -2.97 -7.58 -17.12
N PHE A 200 -2.76 -7.32 -15.83
CA PHE A 200 -1.51 -6.73 -15.35
C PHE A 200 -0.30 -7.64 -15.60
N LEU A 201 -0.38 -8.93 -15.24
CA LEU A 201 0.67 -9.91 -15.53
C LEU A 201 0.94 -10.01 -17.05
N TYR A 202 -0.11 -9.98 -17.86
CA TYR A 202 -0.02 -9.97 -19.31
C TYR A 202 0.75 -8.75 -19.83
N MET A 203 0.42 -7.53 -19.35
CA MET A 203 1.13 -6.32 -19.75
C MET A 203 2.62 -6.37 -19.37
N LEU A 204 2.99 -7.02 -18.26
CA LEU A 204 4.40 -7.20 -17.89
C LEU A 204 5.16 -8.17 -18.80
N ARG A 205 4.51 -9.27 -19.22
CA ARG A 205 5.21 -10.43 -19.80
C ARG A 205 5.04 -10.61 -21.30
N ALA A 206 3.98 -10.03 -21.88
CA ALA A 206 3.69 -10.20 -23.30
C ALA A 206 4.73 -9.51 -24.19
N TYR A 207 4.85 -10.03 -25.40
CA TYR A 207 5.59 -9.46 -26.52
C TYR A 207 4.64 -8.62 -27.40
N PRO A 208 5.19 -7.71 -28.23
CA PRO A 208 4.39 -6.94 -29.18
C PRO A 208 3.42 -7.80 -29.99
N GLY A 209 2.19 -7.30 -30.16
CA GLY A 209 1.10 -8.06 -30.78
C GLY A 209 0.39 -9.03 -29.82
N GLY A 210 0.62 -8.90 -28.51
CA GLY A 210 -0.10 -9.62 -27.46
C GLY A 210 0.24 -11.10 -27.34
N ARG A 211 1.48 -11.45 -27.67
CA ARG A 211 1.94 -12.84 -27.69
C ARG A 211 2.69 -13.18 -26.42
N MET A 212 2.36 -14.31 -25.80
CA MET A 212 3.16 -14.85 -24.70
C MET A 212 4.45 -15.48 -25.22
N LYS A 213 5.45 -15.63 -24.34
CA LYS A 213 6.78 -16.16 -24.70
C LYS A 213 6.65 -17.59 -25.25
N TYR A 214 7.13 -17.82 -26.47
CA TYR A 214 7.18 -19.16 -27.06
C TYR A 214 8.29 -20.00 -26.41
N LEU A 215 7.94 -21.18 -25.92
CA LEU A 215 8.83 -22.12 -25.24
C LEU A 215 9.31 -23.26 -26.16
N GLY A 216 8.89 -23.27 -27.42
CA GLY A 216 9.10 -24.40 -28.33
C GLY A 216 7.95 -25.41 -28.29
N ASN A 217 7.89 -26.30 -29.30
CA ASN A 217 6.92 -27.41 -29.37
C ASN A 217 5.44 -27.00 -29.21
N GLY A 218 5.05 -25.84 -29.73
CA GLY A 218 3.69 -25.33 -29.62
C GLY A 218 3.28 -24.86 -28.22
N LYS A 219 4.23 -24.72 -27.27
CA LYS A 219 3.97 -24.26 -25.91
C LYS A 219 4.35 -22.79 -25.73
N ASN A 220 3.59 -22.07 -24.92
CA ASN A 220 3.88 -20.71 -24.48
C ASN A 220 3.98 -20.66 -22.95
N ASP A 221 4.66 -19.64 -22.43
CA ASP A 221 4.66 -19.30 -21.01
C ASP A 221 3.37 -18.57 -20.64
N GLU A 222 2.28 -19.34 -20.57
CA GLU A 222 0.94 -18.84 -20.24
C GLU A 222 0.84 -18.41 -18.77
N ILE A 223 -0.02 -17.43 -18.50
CA ILE A 223 -0.33 -17.00 -17.13
C ILE A 223 -1.31 -18.01 -16.54
N THR A 224 -0.92 -18.60 -15.41
CA THR A 224 -1.72 -19.62 -14.73
C THR A 224 -2.64 -19.01 -13.68
N GLN A 225 -3.77 -19.67 -13.37
CA GLN A 225 -4.71 -19.17 -12.37
C GLN A 225 -4.06 -18.99 -10.99
N ILE A 226 -3.14 -19.88 -10.60
CA ILE A 226 -2.43 -19.77 -9.32
C ILE A 226 -1.57 -18.50 -9.24
N GLU A 227 -1.02 -18.02 -10.35
CA GLU A 227 -0.28 -16.75 -10.39
C GLU A 227 -1.21 -15.55 -10.25
N VAL A 228 -2.40 -15.63 -10.86
CA VAL A 228 -3.45 -14.62 -10.73
C VAL A 228 -3.93 -14.55 -9.29
N ASP A 229 -4.32 -15.68 -8.69
CA ASP A 229 -4.80 -15.76 -7.30
C ASP A 229 -3.75 -15.25 -6.31
N ALA A 230 -2.47 -15.59 -6.55
CA ALA A 230 -1.40 -15.16 -5.67
C ALA A 230 -1.16 -13.65 -5.71
N LEU A 231 -1.14 -13.06 -6.90
CA LEU A 231 -1.00 -11.61 -7.03
C LEU A 231 -2.24 -10.90 -6.49
N ASP A 232 -3.43 -11.44 -6.72
CA ASP A 232 -4.69 -10.88 -6.26
C ASP A 232 -4.77 -10.81 -4.72
N ALA A 233 -4.31 -11.87 -4.05
CA ALA A 233 -4.14 -11.89 -2.59
C ALA A 233 -3.14 -10.83 -2.12
N ILE A 234 -1.98 -10.68 -2.80
CA ILE A 234 -1.01 -9.63 -2.48
C ILE A 234 -1.65 -8.24 -2.61
N LEU A 235 -2.34 -7.96 -3.71
CA LEU A 235 -3.00 -6.67 -3.93
C LEU A 235 -4.03 -6.39 -2.83
N THR A 236 -4.83 -7.39 -2.47
CA THR A 236 -5.81 -7.32 -1.38
C THR A 236 -5.17 -6.99 -0.03
N LEU A 237 -4.07 -7.66 0.33
CA LEU A 237 -3.38 -7.43 1.61
C LEU A 237 -2.67 -6.08 1.71
N HIS A 238 -2.47 -5.42 0.56
CA HIS A 238 -1.93 -4.07 0.48
C HIS A 238 -3.02 -3.01 0.26
N ALA A 239 -4.31 -3.39 0.18
CA ALA A 239 -5.40 -2.56 -0.29
C ALA A 239 -5.58 -1.25 0.48
N ASP A 240 -5.52 -1.34 1.80
CA ASP A 240 -5.45 -0.18 2.70
C ASP A 240 -4.70 -0.54 3.98
N HIS A 241 -4.21 0.47 4.70
CA HIS A 241 -3.57 0.25 6.00
C HIS A 241 -3.71 1.50 6.88
N GLU A 242 -4.94 2.03 6.97
CA GLU A 242 -5.31 3.14 7.84
C GLU A 242 -4.43 4.39 7.63
N GLN A 243 -4.12 5.18 8.66
CA GLN A 243 -3.44 6.48 8.57
C GLN A 243 -1.91 6.35 8.53
N ASN A 244 -1.39 5.50 7.64
CA ASN A 244 0.05 5.45 7.36
C ASN A 244 0.53 6.68 6.57
N ALA A 245 1.85 6.90 6.51
CA ALA A 245 2.47 8.08 5.90
C ALA A 245 1.90 8.44 4.51
N SER A 246 1.77 7.45 3.61
CA SER A 246 1.24 7.70 2.27
C SER A 246 -0.24 8.09 2.27
N THR A 247 -1.07 7.46 3.11
CA THR A 247 -2.49 7.82 3.26
C THR A 247 -2.63 9.22 3.85
N THR A 248 -1.84 9.55 4.88
CA THR A 248 -1.81 10.89 5.48
C THR A 248 -1.37 11.94 4.46
N THR A 249 -0.40 11.63 3.59
CA THR A 249 -0.01 12.51 2.48
C THR A 249 -1.15 12.74 1.50
N VAL A 250 -1.85 11.68 1.08
CA VAL A 250 -3.01 11.77 0.18
C VAL A 250 -4.09 12.66 0.79
N ARG A 251 -4.41 12.46 2.08
CA ARG A 251 -5.38 13.29 2.81
C ARG A 251 -4.91 14.75 2.94
N ASN A 252 -3.65 14.98 3.30
CA ASN A 252 -3.11 16.33 3.45
C ASN A 252 -3.16 17.11 2.14
N VAL A 253 -2.68 16.53 1.04
CA VAL A 253 -2.76 17.16 -0.29
C VAL A 253 -4.22 17.30 -0.73
N GLY A 254 -5.07 16.30 -0.47
CA GLY A 254 -6.50 16.39 -0.75
C GLY A 254 -7.19 17.56 -0.04
N SER A 255 -6.79 17.85 1.21
CA SER A 255 -7.36 18.93 2.04
C SER A 255 -7.07 20.34 1.52
N THR A 256 -6.12 20.49 0.60
CA THR A 256 -5.82 21.78 -0.05
C THR A 256 -6.67 22.02 -1.29
N GLU A 257 -7.70 21.21 -1.52
CA GLU A 257 -8.47 21.21 -2.78
C GLU A 257 -7.64 20.86 -4.03
N ALA A 258 -6.54 20.13 -3.86
CA ALA A 258 -5.75 19.66 -4.99
C ALA A 258 -6.49 18.57 -5.80
N HIS A 259 -6.15 18.48 -7.08
CA HIS A 259 -6.70 17.50 -8.01
C HIS A 259 -6.54 16.06 -7.47
N PRO A 260 -7.53 15.15 -7.59
CA PRO A 260 -7.40 13.77 -7.12
C PRO A 260 -6.15 13.03 -7.66
N TYR A 261 -5.81 13.14 -8.95
CA TYR A 261 -4.57 12.55 -9.48
C TYR A 261 -3.29 13.11 -8.83
N VAL A 262 -3.28 14.38 -8.43
CA VAL A 262 -2.15 15.00 -7.71
C VAL A 262 -2.05 14.46 -6.29
N ALA A 263 -3.18 14.28 -5.60
CA ALA A 263 -3.21 13.66 -4.28
C ALA A 263 -2.69 12.21 -4.33
N ILE A 264 -3.13 11.42 -5.30
CA ILE A 264 -2.67 10.03 -5.49
C ILE A 264 -1.17 9.99 -5.87
N ALA A 265 -0.70 10.84 -6.79
CA ALA A 265 0.73 10.93 -7.13
C ALA A 265 1.60 11.31 -5.91
N SER A 266 1.07 12.12 -4.99
CA SER A 266 1.74 12.45 -3.73
C SER A 266 1.80 11.24 -2.79
N GLY A 267 0.75 10.42 -2.76
CA GLY A 267 0.75 9.11 -2.09
C GLY A 267 1.82 8.17 -2.63
N ILE A 268 1.97 8.09 -3.96
CA ILE A 268 3.03 7.32 -4.64
C ILE A 268 4.41 7.81 -4.18
N SER A 269 4.62 9.12 -4.16
CA SER A 269 5.88 9.73 -3.74
C SER A 269 6.21 9.41 -2.27
N ALA A 270 5.21 9.48 -1.39
CA ALA A 270 5.37 9.11 0.02
C ALA A 270 5.60 7.60 0.22
N LEU A 271 4.98 6.76 -0.59
CA LEU A 271 5.16 5.29 -0.55
C LEU A 271 6.54 4.88 -1.05
N TRP A 272 7.12 5.58 -2.03
CA TRP A 272 8.45 5.27 -2.54
C TRP A 272 9.57 5.48 -1.50
N GLY A 273 9.32 6.29 -0.47
CA GLY A 273 10.28 6.52 0.60
C GLY A 273 10.79 5.21 1.23
N SER A 274 12.11 5.09 1.41
CA SER A 274 12.75 3.84 1.83
C SER A 274 12.39 3.35 3.24
N ALA A 275 11.75 4.21 4.04
CA ALA A 275 11.23 3.92 5.37
C ALA A 275 9.73 3.56 5.36
N HIS A 276 9.10 3.51 4.18
CA HIS A 276 7.70 3.14 3.98
C HIS A 276 7.60 1.95 3.01
N GLY A 277 7.27 2.16 1.73
CA GLY A 277 7.01 1.07 0.77
C GLY A 277 8.24 0.46 0.10
N GLY A 278 9.44 1.01 0.29
CA GLY A 278 10.69 0.47 -0.27
C GLY A 278 11.34 -0.66 0.56
N ALA A 279 10.66 -1.16 1.60
CA ALA A 279 11.21 -2.21 2.47
C ALA A 279 11.24 -3.59 1.79
N ASN A 280 10.25 -3.89 0.95
CA ASN A 280 10.12 -5.15 0.21
C ASN A 280 11.29 -5.39 -0.79
N GLU A 281 11.74 -4.36 -1.51
CA GLU A 281 12.92 -4.44 -2.39
C GLU A 281 14.18 -4.77 -1.59
N LYS A 282 14.35 -4.12 -0.43
CA LYS A 282 15.51 -4.36 0.45
C LYS A 282 15.54 -5.76 1.04
N VAL A 283 14.38 -6.39 1.28
CA VAL A 283 14.33 -7.81 1.69
C VAL A 283 15.02 -8.67 0.62
N MET A 284 14.68 -8.47 -0.65
CA MET A 284 15.26 -9.25 -1.74
C MET A 284 16.75 -8.98 -1.92
N ASP A 285 17.17 -7.74 -1.80
CA ASP A 285 18.58 -7.38 -1.86
C ASP A 285 19.37 -8.04 -0.72
N GLN A 286 18.79 -8.12 0.49
CA GLN A 286 19.40 -8.83 1.61
C GLN A 286 19.46 -10.33 1.39
N LEU A 287 18.39 -10.97 0.89
CA LEU A 287 18.40 -12.40 0.60
C LEU A 287 19.45 -12.75 -0.47
N LYS A 288 19.58 -11.93 -1.51
CA LYS A 288 20.63 -12.06 -2.53
C LYS A 288 22.03 -11.84 -1.95
N LEU A 289 22.19 -10.84 -1.07
CA LEU A 289 23.45 -10.53 -0.39
C LEU A 289 23.89 -11.68 0.54
N ILE A 290 22.95 -12.33 1.25
CA ILE A 290 23.21 -13.52 2.05
C ILE A 290 23.71 -14.65 1.15
N GLY A 291 23.04 -14.87 0.01
CA GLY A 291 23.50 -15.68 -1.12
C GLY A 291 23.58 -17.20 -0.88
N ASP A 292 23.65 -17.67 0.36
CA ASP A 292 23.69 -19.08 0.76
C ASP A 292 23.22 -19.26 2.21
N ILE A 293 22.53 -20.37 2.49
CA ILE A 293 22.00 -20.72 3.82
C ILE A 293 23.13 -20.72 4.87
N LYS A 294 24.34 -21.16 4.52
CA LYS A 294 25.49 -21.20 5.44
C LYS A 294 25.89 -19.82 5.99
N ASN A 295 25.52 -18.74 5.29
CA ASN A 295 25.85 -17.38 5.69
C ASN A 295 24.81 -16.79 6.65
N VAL A 296 23.61 -17.38 6.77
CA VAL A 296 22.52 -16.87 7.62
C VAL A 296 22.97 -16.58 9.06
N PRO A 297 23.69 -17.47 9.76
CA PRO A 297 24.15 -17.19 11.13
C PRO A 297 24.99 -15.90 11.24
N SER A 298 25.83 -15.61 10.24
CA SER A 298 26.64 -14.39 10.22
C SER A 298 25.78 -13.13 10.06
N TYR A 299 24.78 -13.15 9.18
CA TYR A 299 23.90 -12.00 8.99
C TYR A 299 22.94 -11.77 10.16
N ILE A 300 22.50 -12.84 10.83
CA ILE A 300 21.76 -12.73 12.09
C ILE A 300 22.64 -12.10 13.17
N ALA A 301 23.91 -12.48 13.28
CA ALA A 301 24.84 -11.83 14.21
C ALA A 301 25.04 -10.34 13.90
N LYS A 302 25.19 -9.97 12.61
CA LYS A 302 25.27 -8.57 12.18
C LYS A 302 24.02 -7.77 12.53
N ALA A 303 22.83 -8.34 12.35
CA ALA A 303 21.57 -7.66 12.67
C ALA A 303 21.42 -7.35 14.18
N LYS A 304 22.10 -8.10 15.04
CA LYS A 304 22.11 -7.90 16.50
C LYS A 304 23.21 -6.94 16.97
N ASP A 305 24.26 -6.74 16.17
CA ASP A 305 25.35 -5.84 16.54
C ASP A 305 24.91 -4.37 16.40
N LYS A 306 24.96 -3.64 17.51
CA LYS A 306 24.62 -2.22 17.55
C LYS A 306 25.57 -1.36 16.72
N ASN A 307 26.80 -1.84 16.49
CA ASN A 307 27.84 -1.14 15.74
C ASN A 307 27.83 -1.50 14.24
N ASP A 308 27.13 -2.55 13.84
CA ASP A 308 26.94 -2.90 12.43
C ASP A 308 25.73 -2.12 11.87
N PRO A 309 25.83 -1.50 10.68
CA PRO A 309 24.70 -0.82 10.05
C PRO A 309 23.61 -1.78 9.53
N PHE A 310 23.88 -3.08 9.45
CA PHE A 310 22.93 -4.08 8.96
C PHE A 310 21.74 -4.22 9.90
N ARG A 311 20.53 -4.14 9.33
CA ARG A 311 19.27 -4.41 10.03
C ARG A 311 18.47 -5.39 9.19
N LEU A 312 17.87 -6.39 9.82
CA LEU A 312 17.09 -7.40 9.12
C LEU A 312 15.79 -6.76 8.58
N MET A 313 15.68 -6.64 7.25
CA MET A 313 14.52 -6.03 6.59
C MET A 313 13.36 -7.02 6.51
N GLY A 314 12.13 -6.52 6.54
CA GLY A 314 10.93 -7.37 6.55
C GLY A 314 10.61 -7.99 7.93
N PHE A 315 11.26 -7.51 8.99
CA PHE A 315 11.02 -7.95 10.37
C PHE A 315 10.61 -6.78 11.27
N GLY A 316 9.64 -7.04 12.14
CA GLY A 316 9.01 -6.03 12.99
C GLY A 316 7.98 -5.18 12.24
N HIS A 317 7.17 -4.45 13.01
CA HIS A 317 6.13 -3.58 12.46
C HIS A 317 5.86 -2.40 13.40
N ARG A 318 5.52 -1.22 12.84
CA ARG A 318 5.26 -0.01 13.65
C ARG A 318 3.98 -0.09 14.47
N VAL A 319 2.99 -0.80 13.93
CA VAL A 319 1.65 -0.98 14.54
C VAL A 319 1.52 -2.34 15.25
N TYR A 320 1.67 -3.46 14.54
CA TYR A 320 1.63 -4.80 15.15
C TYR A 320 2.82 -5.08 16.06
N LYS A 321 2.56 -5.38 17.34
CA LYS A 321 3.60 -5.74 18.31
C LYS A 321 3.90 -7.24 18.34
N ASN A 322 2.90 -8.05 18.01
CA ASN A 322 2.99 -9.51 18.07
C ASN A 322 3.17 -10.11 16.68
N ARG A 323 2.14 -10.11 15.82
CA ARG A 323 2.23 -10.69 14.48
C ARG A 323 1.51 -9.82 13.47
N ASP A 324 2.02 -9.79 12.25
CA ASP A 324 1.30 -9.16 11.14
C ASP A 324 0.25 -10.15 10.61
N PRO A 325 -1.07 -9.90 10.77
CA PRO A 325 -2.10 -10.83 10.32
C PRO A 325 -2.04 -11.12 8.81
N ARG A 326 -1.50 -10.19 8.03
CA ARG A 326 -1.36 -10.33 6.58
C ARG A 326 -0.25 -11.31 6.20
N ALA A 327 0.79 -11.39 7.02
CA ALA A 327 1.92 -12.28 6.79
C ALA A 327 1.51 -13.76 6.90
N GLU A 328 0.55 -14.08 7.78
CA GLU A 328 0.05 -15.45 7.92
C GLU A 328 -0.64 -15.96 6.65
N THR A 329 -1.47 -15.11 6.06
CA THR A 329 -2.17 -15.42 4.81
C THR A 329 -1.18 -15.65 3.67
N LEU A 330 -0.13 -14.83 3.57
CA LEU A 330 0.90 -14.98 2.54
C LEU A 330 1.74 -16.24 2.74
N LYS A 331 2.06 -16.63 3.98
CA LYS A 331 2.83 -17.86 4.25
C LYS A 331 2.12 -19.10 3.68
N SER A 332 0.82 -19.25 3.95
CA SER A 332 0.02 -20.36 3.41
C SER A 332 0.00 -20.38 1.88
N LEU A 333 -0.06 -19.21 1.25
CA LEU A 333 -0.02 -19.07 -0.21
C LEU A 333 1.38 -19.41 -0.78
N GLN A 334 2.45 -19.00 -0.10
CA GLN A 334 3.82 -19.31 -0.48
C GLN A 334 4.06 -20.82 -0.54
N ASP A 335 3.57 -21.57 0.46
CA ASP A 335 3.70 -23.03 0.51
C ASP A 335 3.02 -23.69 -0.71
N GLN A 336 1.81 -23.23 -1.07
CA GLN A 336 1.09 -23.71 -2.25
C GLN A 336 1.82 -23.39 -3.58
N LEU A 337 2.42 -22.20 -3.67
CA LEU A 337 3.19 -21.79 -4.85
C LEU A 337 4.48 -22.59 -5.00
N ARG A 338 5.15 -22.91 -3.89
CA ARG A 338 6.37 -23.73 -3.88
C ARG A 338 6.13 -25.10 -4.52
N GLU A 339 5.01 -25.74 -4.18
CA GLU A 339 4.62 -27.03 -4.76
C GLU A 339 4.28 -26.94 -6.26
N LYS A 340 3.59 -25.88 -6.68
CA LYS A 340 3.01 -25.78 -8.03
C LYS A 340 3.93 -25.17 -9.08
N LEU A 341 4.77 -24.20 -8.71
CA LEU A 341 5.54 -23.40 -9.66
C LEU A 341 7.01 -23.81 -9.79
N ASN A 342 7.45 -24.86 -9.06
CA ASN A 342 8.82 -25.38 -9.04
C ASN A 342 9.86 -24.24 -8.98
N LEU A 343 9.63 -23.33 -8.03
CA LEU A 343 10.33 -22.06 -7.88
C LEU A 343 11.82 -22.26 -7.60
N ASP A 344 12.61 -21.19 -7.75
CA ASP A 344 14.02 -21.21 -7.35
C ASP A 344 14.13 -21.58 -5.86
N SER A 345 14.46 -22.85 -5.63
CA SER A 345 14.64 -23.42 -4.30
C SER A 345 15.62 -22.60 -3.46
N LYS A 346 16.64 -22.01 -4.07
CA LYS A 346 17.74 -21.43 -3.31
C LYS A 346 17.34 -20.18 -2.54
N LEU A 347 16.63 -19.24 -3.20
CA LEU A 347 16.23 -18.00 -2.53
C LEU A 347 15.13 -18.25 -1.48
N LEU A 348 14.22 -19.18 -1.77
CA LEU A 348 13.21 -19.65 -0.82
C LEU A 348 13.85 -20.32 0.40
N ASP A 349 14.87 -21.16 0.19
CA ASP A 349 15.55 -21.85 1.29
C ASP A 349 16.37 -20.88 2.15
N ILE A 350 16.97 -19.84 1.55
CA ILE A 350 17.61 -18.75 2.30
C ILE A 350 16.57 -17.98 3.12
N ALA A 351 15.42 -17.63 2.52
CA ALA A 351 14.35 -16.93 3.24
C ALA A 351 13.83 -17.76 4.42
N ALA A 352 13.54 -19.05 4.21
CA ALA A 352 13.10 -19.95 5.27
C ALA A 352 14.15 -20.06 6.39
N ALA A 353 15.44 -20.20 6.04
CA ALA A 353 16.51 -20.26 7.03
C ALA A 353 16.66 -18.95 7.83
N VAL A 354 16.47 -17.79 7.19
CA VAL A 354 16.47 -16.47 7.86
C VAL A 354 15.28 -16.36 8.81
N GLU A 355 14.09 -16.76 8.37
CA GLU A 355 12.89 -16.80 9.20
C GLU A 355 13.11 -17.67 10.43
N ASP A 356 13.51 -18.93 10.25
CA ASP A 356 13.73 -19.89 11.32
C ASP A 356 14.78 -19.40 12.32
N ALA A 357 15.89 -18.83 11.83
CA ALA A 357 16.95 -18.31 12.67
C ALA A 357 16.47 -17.09 13.49
N ALA A 358 15.72 -16.17 12.89
CA ALA A 358 15.18 -15.01 13.59
C ALA A 358 14.10 -15.41 14.61
N LEU A 359 13.16 -16.29 14.24
CA LEU A 359 12.09 -16.76 15.14
C LEU A 359 12.61 -17.61 16.29
N SER A 360 13.78 -18.24 16.14
CA SER A 360 14.41 -19.05 17.20
C SER A 360 15.28 -18.22 18.16
N ASP A 361 15.68 -17.01 17.79
CA ASP A 361 16.64 -16.18 18.52
C ASP A 361 15.97 -15.22 19.53
N ASP A 362 16.42 -15.24 20.78
CA ASP A 362 15.82 -14.47 21.87
C ASP A 362 15.87 -12.96 21.65
N TYR A 363 16.90 -12.44 20.95
CA TYR A 363 17.01 -11.01 20.65
C TYR A 363 15.80 -10.51 19.86
N PHE A 364 15.34 -11.31 18.89
CA PHE A 364 14.23 -10.96 18.00
C PHE A 364 12.89 -11.14 18.71
N LYS A 365 12.73 -12.23 19.48
CA LYS A 365 11.52 -12.48 20.28
C LYS A 365 11.27 -11.37 21.30
N GLU A 366 12.28 -10.99 22.08
CA GLU A 366 12.17 -9.95 23.10
C GLU A 366 11.80 -8.57 22.53
N ARG A 367 12.11 -8.34 21.25
CA ARG A 367 11.85 -7.07 20.55
C ARG A 367 10.63 -7.10 19.65
N GLY A 368 9.90 -8.21 19.60
CA GLY A 368 8.75 -8.38 18.71
C GLY A 368 9.11 -8.28 17.23
N LEU A 369 10.32 -8.71 16.84
CA LEU A 369 10.79 -8.64 15.47
C LEU A 369 10.38 -9.90 14.70
N TYR A 370 9.11 -9.95 14.32
CA TYR A 370 8.55 -11.05 13.53
C TYR A 370 8.51 -10.71 12.03
N PRO A 371 8.56 -11.70 11.13
CA PRO A 371 8.38 -11.46 9.70
C PRO A 371 7.06 -10.73 9.43
N ASN A 372 7.12 -9.68 8.64
CA ASN A 372 5.95 -8.89 8.23
C ASN A 372 5.55 -9.19 6.77
N ILE A 373 4.51 -8.53 6.27
CA ILE A 373 4.03 -8.71 4.90
C ILE A 373 5.10 -8.52 3.82
N ASP A 374 6.04 -7.57 4.01
CA ASP A 374 7.07 -7.23 3.01
C ASP A 374 8.04 -8.40 2.80
N PHE A 375 8.30 -9.20 3.85
CA PHE A 375 9.14 -10.39 3.78
C PHE A 375 8.56 -11.45 2.84
N TYR A 376 7.30 -11.83 3.05
CA TYR A 376 6.64 -12.87 2.26
C TYR A 376 6.27 -12.41 0.86
N SER A 377 5.77 -11.18 0.73
CA SER A 377 5.36 -10.64 -0.58
C SER A 377 6.53 -10.59 -1.55
N GLY A 378 7.72 -10.17 -1.13
CA GLY A 378 8.87 -10.12 -2.04
C GLY A 378 9.27 -11.49 -2.61
N VAL A 379 9.18 -12.52 -1.77
CA VAL A 379 9.46 -13.90 -2.17
C VAL A 379 8.41 -14.42 -3.15
N ILE A 380 7.12 -14.17 -2.88
CA ILE A 380 6.03 -14.56 -3.79
C ILE A 380 6.12 -13.79 -5.11
N LEU A 381 6.39 -12.48 -5.10
CA LEU A 381 6.52 -11.70 -6.35
C LEU A 381 7.68 -12.22 -7.21
N THR A 382 8.81 -12.56 -6.61
CA THR A 382 9.93 -13.22 -7.32
C THR A 382 9.49 -14.53 -7.94
N ALA A 383 8.71 -15.32 -7.20
CA ALA A 383 8.15 -16.57 -7.68
C ALA A 383 7.20 -16.40 -8.88
N LEU A 384 6.47 -15.29 -8.91
CA LEU A 384 5.66 -14.84 -10.03
C LEU A 384 6.50 -14.20 -11.14
N LYS A 385 7.83 -14.38 -11.18
CA LYS A 385 8.73 -13.80 -12.20
C LYS A 385 8.59 -12.28 -12.30
N ILE A 386 8.17 -11.62 -11.22
CA ILE A 386 8.07 -10.17 -11.15
C ILE A 386 9.43 -9.64 -10.70
N PRO A 387 9.99 -8.65 -11.40
CA PRO A 387 11.29 -8.10 -11.06
C PRO A 387 11.20 -7.21 -9.82
N VAL A 388 12.32 -7.06 -9.10
CA VAL A 388 12.34 -6.43 -7.77
C VAL A 388 11.90 -4.97 -7.83
N GLU A 389 12.31 -4.23 -8.87
CA GLU A 389 11.92 -2.83 -9.11
C GLU A 389 10.39 -2.62 -9.29
N MET A 390 9.63 -3.71 -9.44
CA MET A 390 8.17 -3.68 -9.52
C MET A 390 7.44 -3.97 -8.21
N PHE A 391 8.17 -4.22 -7.13
CA PHE A 391 7.54 -4.56 -5.85
C PHE A 391 6.79 -3.38 -5.25
N THR A 392 7.42 -2.20 -5.15
CA THR A 392 6.72 -0.99 -4.69
C THR A 392 5.65 -0.50 -5.68
N PRO A 393 5.84 -0.54 -7.02
CA PRO A 393 4.74 -0.27 -7.97
C PRO A 393 3.51 -1.18 -7.81
N ILE A 394 3.70 -2.47 -7.53
CA ILE A 394 2.58 -3.38 -7.22
C ILE A 394 1.93 -3.01 -5.89
N PHE A 395 2.72 -2.60 -4.90
CA PHE A 395 2.19 -2.03 -3.68
C PHE A 395 1.32 -0.79 -4.00
N VAL A 396 1.75 0.10 -4.90
CA VAL A 396 0.91 1.23 -5.34
C VAL A 396 -0.43 0.77 -5.94
N ILE A 397 -0.42 -0.23 -6.83
CA ILE A 397 -1.65 -0.78 -7.41
C ILE A 397 -2.56 -1.27 -6.29
N GLY A 398 -2.02 -2.10 -5.38
CA GLY A 398 -2.71 -2.63 -4.22
C GLY A 398 -3.31 -1.50 -3.39
N ARG A 399 -2.52 -0.49 -3.01
CA ARG A 399 -2.88 0.60 -2.09
C ARG A 399 -3.86 1.63 -2.66
N THR A 400 -4.01 1.69 -3.99
CA THR A 400 -4.82 2.72 -4.65
C THR A 400 -6.30 2.78 -4.20
N PRO A 401 -7.03 1.66 -4.03
CA PRO A 401 -8.40 1.68 -3.50
C PRO A 401 -8.48 2.29 -2.09
N GLY A 402 -7.51 1.99 -1.22
CA GLY A 402 -7.41 2.59 0.12
C GLY A 402 -7.22 4.10 0.05
N TRP A 403 -6.26 4.59 -0.74
CA TRP A 403 -6.07 6.03 -0.94
C TRP A 403 -7.32 6.71 -1.52
N LEU A 404 -7.99 6.10 -2.49
CA LEU A 404 -9.24 6.61 -3.05
C LEU A 404 -10.35 6.67 -2.01
N ALA A 405 -10.53 5.62 -1.19
CA ALA A 405 -11.51 5.62 -0.12
C ALA A 405 -11.20 6.72 0.91
N GLN A 406 -9.95 6.85 1.33
CA GLN A 406 -9.50 7.83 2.34
C GLN A 406 -9.63 9.28 1.84
N TRP A 407 -9.26 9.53 0.59
CA TRP A 407 -9.48 10.83 -0.06
C TRP A 407 -10.96 11.15 -0.22
N SER A 408 -11.79 10.15 -0.57
CA SER A 408 -13.23 10.34 -0.74
C SER A 408 -13.92 10.66 0.58
N GLU A 409 -13.59 9.94 1.64
CA GLU A 409 -14.11 10.20 2.99
C GLU A 409 -13.75 11.61 3.47
N LEU A 410 -12.52 12.09 3.18
CA LEU A 410 -12.14 13.47 3.43
C LEU A 410 -13.00 14.47 2.65
N LYS A 411 -13.19 14.26 1.33
CA LYS A 411 -13.92 15.19 0.47
C LYS A 411 -15.41 15.26 0.76
N GLN A 412 -15.98 14.16 1.23
CA GLN A 412 -17.39 14.05 1.56
C GLN A 412 -17.68 14.46 3.01
N ASP A 413 -16.65 14.68 3.85
CA ASP A 413 -16.83 15.16 5.21
C ASP A 413 -17.20 16.66 5.20
N PRO A 414 -18.42 17.06 5.61
CA PRO A 414 -18.84 18.46 5.64
C PRO A 414 -18.08 19.30 6.67
N LYS A 415 -17.33 18.67 7.59
CA LYS A 415 -16.53 19.33 8.63
C LYS A 415 -15.06 19.43 8.27
N HIS A 416 -14.63 18.91 7.11
CA HIS A 416 -13.22 18.90 6.76
C HIS A 416 -12.66 20.32 6.68
N LYS A 417 -11.36 20.44 7.00
CA LYS A 417 -10.60 21.68 6.92
C LYS A 417 -9.26 21.38 6.26
N ILE A 418 -8.64 22.41 5.69
CA ILE A 418 -7.27 22.31 5.21
C ILE A 418 -6.33 21.88 6.35
N ALA A 419 -5.52 20.85 6.11
CA ALA A 419 -4.50 20.37 7.03
C ALA A 419 -3.37 21.40 7.11
N ARG A 420 -3.24 22.07 8.26
CA ARG A 420 -2.26 23.14 8.48
C ARG A 420 -1.64 23.05 9.89
N PRO A 421 -0.69 22.12 10.11
CA PRO A 421 -0.06 21.94 11.42
C PRO A 421 0.74 23.17 11.86
N ARG A 422 1.09 23.21 13.15
CA ARG A 422 1.93 24.27 13.76
C ARG A 422 3.34 23.76 13.99
N GLN A 423 4.23 24.69 14.31
CA GLN A 423 5.62 24.41 14.65
C GLN A 423 5.99 25.06 15.97
N LEU A 424 6.96 24.47 16.67
CA LEU A 424 7.70 25.13 17.74
C LEU A 424 8.90 25.84 17.09
N TYR A 425 8.86 27.18 17.01
CA TYR A 425 9.97 27.95 16.44
C TYR A 425 11.13 28.04 17.45
N THR A 426 12.30 27.56 17.04
CA THR A 426 13.55 27.56 17.82
C THR A 426 14.71 28.20 17.05
N GLY A 427 14.39 29.01 16.03
CA GLY A 427 15.38 29.83 15.31
C GLY A 427 15.76 31.08 16.10
N ASN A 428 16.85 31.73 15.66
CA ASN A 428 17.30 33.02 16.21
C ASN A 428 16.39 34.19 15.84
#